data_AF-A0A1I5RG12-F1
#
_entry.id   AF-A0A1I5RG12-F1
#
_cell.length_a   1.000
_cell.length_b   1.000
_cell.length_c   1.000
_cell.angle_alpha   90.00
_cell.angle_beta   90.00
_cell.angle_gamma   90.00
#
_symmetry.space_group_name_H-M   'P 1'
#
loop_
_entity.id
_entity.type
_entity.pdbx_description
1 polymer ?
#
loop_
_entity_poly.entity_id
_entity_poly.type
_entity_poly.pdbx_seq_one_letter_code
_entity_poly.pdbx_strand_id
1 'polypeptide(L)'
;MDRGATIEKRLDTMKQLYEAGIKTTCFISPIFPGITDVEAIIDRAKDRCNLVWLENLNLRGDYRVVIMNWIHENHPELDELYYQVMICVLDKNTPIW
;
A
#
# COMPACT_ATOMS: atom_id res chain seq x y z
N MET A 1 -9.12 -5.49 -11.72
CA MET A 1 -9.21 -4.64 -10.51
C MET A 1 -9.00 -3.16 -10.90
N ASP A 2 -9.41 -2.76 -12.11
CA ASP A 2 -8.74 -1.66 -12.85
C ASP A 2 -9.68 -0.54 -13.28
N ARG A 3 -10.77 -0.34 -12.53
CA ARG A 3 -11.75 0.73 -12.79
C ARG A 3 -11.61 1.93 -11.84
N GLY A 4 -10.51 1.98 -11.09
CA GLY A 4 -10.23 3.09 -10.19
C GLY A 4 -9.95 4.37 -10.97
N ALA A 5 -10.24 5.52 -10.35
CA ALA A 5 -9.77 6.80 -10.88
C ALA A 5 -8.24 6.81 -11.02
N THR A 6 -7.71 7.57 -11.97
CA THR A 6 -6.26 7.77 -12.13
C THR A 6 -5.65 8.39 -10.88
N ILE A 7 -4.36 8.15 -10.64
CA ILE A 7 -3.67 8.72 -9.47
C ILE A 7 -3.74 10.25 -9.49
N GLU A 8 -3.54 10.87 -10.65
CA GLU A 8 -3.64 12.32 -10.82
C GLU A 8 -5.02 12.84 -10.39
N LYS A 9 -6.11 12.24 -10.87
CA LYS A 9 -7.47 12.64 -10.50
C LYS A 9 -7.72 12.52 -9.00
N ARG A 10 -7.17 11.48 -8.35
CA ARG A 10 -7.28 11.30 -6.89
C ARG A 10 -6.52 12.42 -6.14
N LEU A 11 -5.28 12.70 -6.54
CA LEU A 11 -4.46 13.75 -5.92
C LEU A 11 -5.06 15.15 -6.11
N ASP A 12 -5.59 15.44 -7.30
CA ASP A 12 -6.24 16.73 -7.60
C ASP A 12 -7.52 16.91 -6.79
N THR A 13 -8.32 15.84 -6.66
CA THR A 13 -9.52 15.87 -5.83
C THR A 13 -9.16 16.07 -4.35
N MET A 14 -8.13 15.36 -3.87
CA MET A 14 -7.64 15.49 -2.50
C MET A 14 -7.14 16.91 -2.21
N LYS A 15 -6.44 17.53 -3.16
CA LYS A 15 -5.99 18.93 -3.09
C LYS A 15 -7.18 19.89 -3.00
N GLN A 16 -8.19 19.75 -3.85
CA GLN A 16 -9.37 20.62 -3.84
C GLN A 16 -10.11 20.55 -2.50
N LEU A 17 -10.26 19.36 -1.92
CA LEU A 17 -10.87 19.17 -0.61
C LEU A 17 -10.02 19.80 0.51
N TYR A 18 -8.70 19.59 0.47
CA TYR A 18 -7.76 20.18 1.41
C TYR A 18 -7.80 21.72 1.38
N GLU A 19 -7.77 22.32 0.18
CA GLU A 19 -7.85 23.78 -0.02
C GLU A 19 -9.22 24.36 0.40
N ALA A 20 -10.30 23.57 0.29
CA ALA A 20 -11.62 23.92 0.81
C ALA A 20 -11.75 23.80 2.34
N GLY A 21 -10.67 23.44 3.05
CA GLY A 21 -10.67 23.28 4.51
C GLY A 21 -11.26 21.96 5.00
N ILE A 22 -11.52 21.00 4.10
CA ILE A 22 -11.97 19.65 4.46
C ILE A 22 -10.73 18.83 4.83
N LYS A 23 -10.78 18.17 5.98
CA LYS A 23 -9.67 17.29 6.41
C LYS A 23 -9.57 16.09 5.49
N THR A 24 -8.39 15.90 4.88
CA THR A 24 -8.10 14.78 3.99
C THR A 24 -6.94 13.94 4.53
N THR A 25 -6.99 12.64 4.25
CA THR A 25 -5.95 11.66 4.61
C THR A 25 -5.53 10.91 3.35
N CYS A 26 -4.22 10.84 3.09
CA CYS A 26 -3.68 9.93 2.09
C CYS A 26 -3.48 8.56 2.74
N PHE A 27 -4.31 7.59 2.36
CA PHE A 27 -4.20 6.22 2.86
C PHE A 27 -3.48 5.33 1.84
N ILE A 28 -2.29 4.86 2.20
CA ILE A 28 -1.44 4.01 1.36
C ILE A 28 -1.64 2.57 1.85
N SER A 29 -2.49 1.83 1.14
CA SER A 29 -2.86 0.46 1.48
C SER A 29 -3.24 -0.38 0.25
N PRO A 30 -2.88 -1.68 0.22
CA PRO A 30 -1.85 -2.30 1.05
C PRO A 30 -0.45 -1.95 0.49
N ILE A 31 0.53 -1.77 1.37
CA ILE A 31 1.93 -1.58 0.97
C ILE A 31 2.51 -2.94 0.57
N PHE A 32 2.81 -3.10 -0.72
CA PHE A 32 3.48 -4.28 -1.27
C PHE A 32 5.01 -4.11 -1.15
N PRO A 33 5.70 -4.89 -0.29
CA PRO A 33 7.14 -4.77 -0.10
C PRO A 33 7.92 -5.02 -1.40
N GLY A 34 8.89 -4.16 -1.71
CA GLY A 34 9.66 -4.25 -2.96
C GLY A 34 8.93 -3.73 -4.21
N ILE A 35 7.65 -3.35 -4.10
CA ILE A 35 6.84 -2.84 -5.23
C ILE A 35 6.33 -1.42 -4.97
N THR A 36 5.78 -1.17 -3.77
CA THR A 36 5.20 0.12 -3.42
C THR A 36 6.28 1.11 -2.99
N ASP A 37 6.49 2.16 -3.77
CA ASP A 37 7.36 3.29 -3.42
C ASP A 37 6.61 4.26 -2.48
N VAL A 38 6.67 3.97 -1.18
CA VAL A 38 5.95 4.73 -0.15
C VAL A 38 6.46 6.18 -0.08
N GLU A 39 7.77 6.39 -0.18
CA GLU A 39 8.38 7.73 -0.09
C GLU A 39 7.92 8.61 -1.25
N ALA A 40 7.94 8.10 -2.49
CA ALA A 40 7.46 8.86 -3.65
C ALA A 40 5.96 9.18 -3.57
N ILE A 41 5.14 8.29 -2.99
CA ILE A 41 3.71 8.57 -2.79
C ILE A 41 3.54 9.67 -1.74
N ILE A 42 4.27 9.61 -0.62
CA ILE A 42 4.24 10.64 0.43
C ILE A 42 4.66 11.98 -0.14
N ASP A 43 5.75 12.04 -0.90
CA ASP A 43 6.23 13.29 -1.49
C ASP A 43 5.22 13.92 -2.44
N ARG A 44 4.45 13.10 -3.17
CA ARG A 44 3.37 13.59 -4.03
C ARG A 44 2.10 13.97 -3.27
N ALA A 45 1.87 13.41 -2.09
CA ALA A 45 0.63 13.61 -1.33
C ALA A 45 0.74 14.69 -0.24
N LYS A 46 1.92 14.89 0.35
CA LYS A 46 2.13 15.64 1.61
C LYS A 46 1.58 17.07 1.60
N ASP A 47 1.66 17.77 0.47
CA ASP A 47 1.17 19.15 0.35
C ASP A 47 -0.33 19.26 0.02
N ARG A 48 -1.03 18.12 -0.01
CA ARG A 48 -2.42 17.99 -0.45
C ARG A 48 -3.29 17.21 0.54
N CYS A 49 -2.74 16.83 1.69
CA CYS A 49 -3.46 16.12 2.74
C CYS A 49 -2.98 16.52 4.15
N ASN A 50 -3.81 16.29 5.16
CA ASN A 50 -3.46 16.57 6.55
C ASN A 50 -2.69 15.43 7.20
N LEU A 51 -2.95 14.19 6.79
CA LEU A 51 -2.39 12.98 7.38
C LEU A 51 -2.01 11.98 6.28
N VAL A 52 -0.96 11.22 6.54
CA VAL A 52 -0.61 10.02 5.78
C VAL A 52 -0.80 8.81 6.69
N TRP A 53 -1.58 7.84 6.23
CA TRP A 53 -1.76 6.56 6.89
C TRP A 53 -1.15 5.44 6.05
N LEU A 54 -0.45 4.53 6.71
CA LEU A 54 0.28 3.43 6.09
C LEU A 54 -0.31 2.12 6.60
N GLU A 55 -0.59 1.18 5.70
CA GLU A 55 -0.99 -0.17 6.07
C GLU A 55 -0.13 -1.20 5.32
N ASN A 56 0.54 -2.05 6.09
CA ASN A 56 1.31 -3.16 5.55
C ASN A 56 0.39 -4.19 4.90
N LEU A 57 0.86 -4.78 3.81
CA LEU A 57 0.20 -5.94 3.22
C LEU A 57 0.02 -7.06 4.25
N ASN A 58 -1.23 -7.51 4.40
CA ASN A 58 -1.59 -8.56 5.33
C ASN A 58 -1.95 -9.85 4.57
N LEU A 59 -1.04 -10.83 4.55
CA LEU A 59 -1.20 -12.10 3.84
C LEU A 59 -2.05 -13.12 4.62
N ARG A 60 -3.28 -12.76 4.99
CA ARG A 60 -4.23 -13.63 5.71
C ARG A 60 -5.32 -14.20 4.79
N GLY A 61 -5.80 -15.40 5.14
CA GLY A 61 -6.91 -16.06 4.45
C GLY A 61 -6.61 -16.35 2.98
N ASP A 62 -7.67 -16.33 2.16
CA ASP A 62 -7.61 -16.73 0.75
C ASP A 62 -6.76 -15.77 -0.12
N TYR A 63 -6.59 -14.52 0.30
CA TYR A 63 -5.76 -13.53 -0.42
C TYR A 63 -4.28 -13.91 -0.45
N ARG A 64 -3.81 -14.72 0.51
CA ARG A 64 -2.42 -15.18 0.55
C ARG A 64 -2.04 -15.90 -0.74
N VAL A 65 -2.83 -16.89 -1.15
CA VAL A 65 -2.51 -17.70 -2.33
C VAL A 65 -2.56 -16.85 -3.59
N VAL A 66 -3.55 -15.97 -3.70
CA VAL A 66 -3.71 -15.07 -4.85
C VAL A 66 -2.50 -14.15 -5.00
N ILE A 67 -2.03 -13.52 -3.91
CA ILE A 67 -0.89 -12.61 -3.98
C ILE A 67 0.42 -13.36 -4.18
N MET A 68 0.64 -14.49 -3.51
CA MET A 68 1.85 -15.29 -3.73
C MET A 68 1.97 -15.75 -5.18
N ASN A 69 0.87 -16.21 -5.78
CA ASN A 69 0.87 -16.61 -7.20
C ASN A 69 1.13 -15.40 -8.11
N TRP A 70 0.48 -14.26 -7.84
CA TRP A 70 0.70 -13.05 -8.64
C TRP A 70 2.15 -12.56 -8.56
N ILE A 71 2.77 -12.61 -7.39
CA ILE A 71 4.20 -12.28 -7.20
C ILE A 71 5.06 -13.26 -7.98
N HIS A 72 4.85 -14.56 -7.86
CA HIS A 72 5.62 -15.55 -8.62
C HIS A 72 5.53 -15.35 -10.14
N GLU A 73 4.35 -14.96 -10.63
CA GLU A 73 4.11 -14.74 -12.06
C GLU A 73 4.68 -13.41 -12.60
N ASN A 74 4.66 -12.34 -11.80
CA ASN A 74 4.97 -10.98 -12.27
C ASN A 74 6.28 -10.40 -11.71
N HIS A 75 6.69 -10.88 -10.54
CA HIS A 75 7.85 -10.43 -9.76
C HIS A 75 8.55 -11.63 -9.07
N PRO A 76 8.99 -12.66 -9.83
CA PRO A 76 9.60 -13.86 -9.25
C PRO A 76 10.86 -13.55 -8.42
N GLU A 77 11.53 -12.43 -8.68
CA GLU A 77 12.64 -11.92 -7.87
C GLU A 77 12.26 -11.57 -6.42
N LEU A 78 10.96 -11.38 -6.14
CA LEU A 78 10.45 -11.05 -4.81
C LEU A 78 9.88 -12.28 -4.07
N ASP A 79 9.91 -13.48 -4.65
CA ASP A 79 9.32 -14.68 -4.03
C ASP A 79 9.80 -14.89 -2.59
N GLU A 80 11.12 -14.84 -2.37
CA GLU A 80 11.71 -15.04 -1.04
C GLU A 80 11.22 -13.99 -0.04
N LEU A 81 11.14 -12.73 -0.45
CA LEU A 81 10.63 -11.64 0.38
C LEU A 81 9.18 -11.89 0.80
N TYR A 82 8.32 -12.31 -0.11
CA TYR A 82 6.91 -12.55 0.18
C TYR A 82 6.68 -13.81 1.00
N TYR A 83 7.52 -14.85 0.85
CA TYR A 83 7.56 -15.99 1.77
C TYR A 83 7.91 -15.55 3.19
N GLN A 84 8.88 -14.65 3.37
CA GLN A 84 9.22 -14.10 4.69
C GLN A 84 8.07 -13.28 5.30
N VAL A 85 7.42 -12.41 4.51
CA VAL A 85 6.24 -11.65 4.95
C VAL A 85 5.13 -12.60 5.41
N MET A 86 4.88 -13.69 4.67
CA MET A 86 3.89 -14.70 5.06
C MET A 86 4.24 -15.35 6.40
N ILE A 87 5.50 -15.73 6.63
CA ILE A 87 5.94 -16.35 7.89
C ILE A 87 5.78 -15.36 9.06
N CYS A 88 6.19 -14.10 8.88
CA CYS A 88 6.09 -13.06 9.92
C CYS A 88 4.63 -12.80 10.32
N VAL A 89 3.69 -12.84 9.38
CA VAL A 89 2.25 -12.68 9.67
C VAL A 89 1.68 -13.85 10.49
N LEU A 90 2.28 -15.04 10.39
CA LEU A 90 1.86 -16.24 11.13
C LEU A 90 2.52 -16.36 12.50
N ASP A 91 3.72 -15.80 12.67
CA ASP A 91 4.39 -15.76 13.97
C ASP A 91 3.85 -14.61 14.84
N LYS A 92 3.01 -14.97 15.82
CA LYS A 92 2.44 -14.03 16.80
C LYS A 92 3.48 -13.40 17.74
N ASN A 93 4.71 -13.90 17.75
CA ASN A 93 5.80 -13.41 18.60
C ASN A 93 6.78 -12.49 17.88
N THR A 94 6.67 -12.36 16.55
CA THR A 94 7.51 -11.42 15.79
C THR A 94 6.95 -10.00 15.97
N PRO A 95 7.73 -9.05 16.53
CA PRO A 95 7.30 -7.66 16.64
C PRO A 95 7.14 -7.06 15.24
N ILE A 96 5.96 -6.51 14.95
CA ILE A 96 5.62 -5.91 13.64
C ILE A 96 6.04 -4.43 13.54
N TRP A 97 6.98 -3.99 14.38
CA TRP A 97 7.43 -2.60 14.50
C TRP A 97 8.91 -2.43 14.13
#